data_AF-A0A2G6EN26-F1
#
_entry.id   AF-A0A2G6EN26-F1
#
_cell.length_a   1.000
_cell.length_b   1.000
_cell.length_c   1.000
_cell.angle_alpha   90.00
_cell.angle_beta   90.00
_cell.angle_gamma   90.00
#
_symmetry.space_group_name_H-M   'P 1'
#
loop_
_entity.id
_entity.type
_entity.pdbx_description
1 polymer ?
#
loop_
_entity_poly.entity_id
_entity_poly.type
_entity_poly.pdbx_seq_one_letter_code
_entity_poly.pdbx_strand_id
1 'polypeptide(L)' 'MTQFTQALRRQFNAEPHRAVATINATRSNGYLATTTAGDKLILTAPQGNYAVGDSVFYDIKSRQILGKSPATNWTDIYV' A
#
# COMPACT_ATOMS: atom_id res chain seq x y z
N MET A 1 -11.50 -34.02 12.03
CA MET A 1 -10.27 -33.22 11.90
C MET A 1 -10.37 -32.26 10.70
N THR A 2 -11.36 -31.35 10.68
CA THR A 2 -11.71 -30.56 9.47
C THR A 2 -11.98 -29.07 9.73
N GLN A 3 -12.02 -28.63 11.00
CA GLN A 3 -12.37 -27.25 11.35
C GLN A 3 -11.18 -26.29 11.37
N PHE A 4 -9.97 -26.77 11.64
CA PHE A 4 -8.77 -25.92 11.70
C PHE A 4 -8.40 -25.33 10.32
N THR A 5 -8.53 -26.11 9.25
CA THR A 5 -8.18 -25.69 7.89
C THR A 5 -9.16 -24.68 7.29
N GLN A 6 -10.41 -24.66 7.74
CA GLN A 6 -11.42 -23.69 7.26
C GLN A 6 -11.28 -22.31 7.92
N ALA A 7 -10.86 -22.25 9.18
CA ALA A 7 -10.61 -20.99 9.89
C ALA A 7 -9.48 -20.20 9.23
N LEU A 8 -8.37 -20.88 8.90
CA LEU A 8 -7.24 -20.26 8.20
C LEU A 8 -7.64 -19.73 6.80
N ARG A 9 -8.42 -20.49 6.02
CA ARG A 9 -8.87 -20.03 4.69
C ARG A 9 -9.73 -18.77 4.71
N ARG A 10 -10.56 -18.58 5.75
CA ARG A 10 -11.36 -17.34 5.89
C ARG A 10 -10.51 -16.16 6.37
N GLN A 11 -9.45 -16.42 7.14
CA GLN A 11 -8.56 -15.37 7.67
C GLN A 11 -7.60 -14.83 6.60
N PHE A 12 -7.13 -15.68 5.67
CA PHE A 12 -6.22 -15.27 4.60
C PHE A 12 -6.91 -14.74 3.33
N ASN A 13 -8.16 -15.11 3.05
CA ASN A 13 -8.88 -14.64 1.85
C ASN A 13 -9.44 -13.21 1.96
N ALA A 14 -9.28 -12.57 3.12
CA ALA A 14 -9.65 -11.18 3.34
C ALA A 14 -8.40 -10.30 3.46
N GLU A 15 -7.25 -10.72 2.92
CA GLU A 15 -6.13 -9.80 2.76
C GLU A 15 -6.59 -8.65 1.87
N PRO A 16 -6.73 -7.43 2.43
CA PRO A 16 -6.96 -6.27 1.57
C PRO A 16 -5.78 -6.26 0.61
N HIS A 17 -6.02 -6.07 -0.69
CA HIS A 17 -4.98 -6.16 -1.72
C HIS A 17 -4.06 -4.94 -1.57
N ARG A 18 -3.30 -4.87 -0.48
CA ARG A 18 -2.55 -3.70 -0.04
C ARG A 18 -1.14 -3.84 -0.54
N ALA A 19 -0.69 -2.83 -1.26
CA ALA A 19 0.71 -2.65 -1.61
C ALA A 19 1.19 -1.29 -1.12
N VAL A 20 2.51 -1.11 -1.15
CA VAL A 20 3.18 0.14 -0.82
C VAL A 20 3.69 0.79 -2.10
N ALA A 21 3.49 2.10 -2.21
CA ALA A 21 4.10 2.90 -3.24
C ALA A 21 4.57 4.24 -2.67
N THR A 22 5.58 4.83 -3.30
CA THR A 22 6.09 6.16 -2.98
C THR A 22 5.58 7.15 -4.00
N ILE A 23 5.01 8.27 -3.54
CA ILE A 23 4.51 9.31 -4.43
C ILE A 23 5.67 10.08 -5.03
N ASN A 24 5.73 10.14 -6.35
CA ASN A 24 6.76 10.87 -7.09
C ASN A 24 6.28 12.22 -7.60
N ALA A 25 4.99 12.36 -7.91
CA ALA A 25 4.42 13.61 -8.40
C ALA A 25 2.91 13.68 -8.16
N THR A 26 2.41 14.89 -7.92
CA THR A 26 0.97 15.18 -7.88
C THR A 26 0.50 15.60 -9.28
N ARG A 27 -0.65 15.09 -9.73
CA ARG A 27 -1.27 15.39 -11.03
C ARG A 27 -2.74 15.77 -10.83
N SER A 28 -3.35 16.38 -11.84
CA SER A 28 -4.78 16.74 -11.81
C SER A 28 -5.73 15.55 -11.64
N ASN A 29 -5.29 14.33 -12.02
CA ASN A 29 -6.06 13.09 -11.93
C ASN A 29 -5.60 12.15 -10.80
N GLY A 30 -4.72 12.59 -9.89
CA GLY A 30 -4.24 11.78 -8.77
C GLY A 30 -2.75 11.93 -8.49
N TYR A 31 -2.15 10.89 -7.92
CA TYR A 31 -0.75 10.86 -7.50
C TYR A 31 0.01 9.83 -8.32
N LEU A 32 1.01 10.28 -9.06
CA LEU A 32 1.95 9.37 -9.71
C LEU A 32 2.85 8.78 -8.62
N ALA A 33 2.82 7.46 -8.47
CA ALA A 33 3.58 6.74 -7.47
C ALA A 33 4.40 5.61 -8.11
N THR A 34 5.50 5.24 -7.46
CA THR A 34 6.31 4.07 -7.81
C THR A 34 6.13 3.00 -6.74
N THR A 35 5.79 1.79 -7.15
CA THR A 35 5.69 0.63 -6.24
C THR A 35 7.07 0.23 -5.73
N THR A 36 7.10 -0.59 -4.68
CA THR A 36 8.34 -1.23 -4.21
C THR A 36 8.99 -2.12 -5.28
N ALA A 37 8.24 -2.61 -6.27
CA ALA A 37 8.76 -3.37 -7.40
C ALA A 37 9.36 -2.47 -8.52
N GLY A 38 9.23 -1.15 -8.42
CA GLY A 38 9.72 -0.20 -9.43
C GLY A 38 8.69 0.22 -10.47
N ASP A 39 7.48 -0.33 -10.44
CA ASP A 39 6.41 0.00 -11.38
C ASP A 39 5.84 1.40 -11.12
N LYS A 40 5.52 2.15 -12.17
CA LYS A 40 4.87 3.46 -12.07
C LYS A 40 3.37 3.32 -12.28
N LEU A 41 2.58 3.90 -11.37
CA LEU A 41 1.12 3.89 -11.47
C LEU A 41 0.51 5.17 -10.90
N ILE A 42 -0.73 5.45 -11.28
CA ILE A 42 -1.50 6.59 -10.77
C ILE A 42 -2.42 6.08 -9.66
N LEU A 43 -2.27 6.67 -8.49
CA LEU A 43 -3.09 6.45 -7.31
C LEU A 43 -4.11 7.56 -7.14
N THR A 44 -5.30 7.20 -6.69
CA THR A 44 -6.35 8.15 -6.32
C THR A 44 -6.50 8.19 -4.81
N ALA A 45 -6.84 9.33 -4.23
CA ALA A 45 -7.17 9.40 -2.81
C ALA A 45 -8.61 9.89 -2.67
N PRO A 46 -9.49 9.16 -1.97
CA PRO A 46 -10.82 9.68 -1.65
C PRO A 46 -10.72 10.86 -0.66
N GLN A 47 -9.74 10.82 0.24
CA GLN A 47 -9.45 11.88 1.21
C GLN A 47 -7.95 11.90 1.53
N GLY A 48 -7.41 13.09 1.84
CA GLY A 48 -6.03 13.30 2.26
C GLY A 48 -5.16 14.03 1.24
N ASN A 49 -4.35 14.97 1.73
CA ASN A 49 -3.26 15.58 0.97
C ASN A 49 -2.01 14.75 1.20
N TYR A 50 -1.58 14.06 0.14
CA TYR A 50 -0.32 13.34 0.14
C TYR A 50 0.72 14.15 -0.64
N ALA A 51 1.96 14.13 -0.19
CA ALA A 51 3.05 14.88 -0.78
C ALA A 51 3.99 13.95 -1.57
N VAL A 52 4.77 14.55 -2.48
CA VAL A 52 5.89 13.86 -3.11
C VAL A 52 6.87 13.41 -2.03
N GLY A 53 7.31 12.15 -2.11
CA GLY A 53 8.15 11.48 -1.11
C GLY A 53 7.37 10.69 -0.07
N ASP A 54 6.05 10.87 0.06
CA ASP A 54 5.26 10.06 0.99
C ASP A 54 5.20 8.60 0.49
N SER A 55 5.49 7.67 1.39
CA SER A 55 5.12 6.26 1.22
C SER A 55 3.67 6.08 1.65
N VAL A 56 2.87 5.41 0.81
CA VAL A 56 1.44 5.20 1.03
C VAL A 56 1.05 3.75 0.83
N PHE A 57 0.09 3.28 1.63
CA PHE A 57 -0.61 2.03 1.36
C PHE A 57 -1.72 2.30 0.34
N TYR A 58 -1.84 1.43 -0.66
CA TYR A 58 -2.90 1.52 -1.65
C TYR A 58 -3.52 0.15 -1.94
N ASP A 59 -4.79 0.14 -2.36
CA ASP A 59 -5.44 -1.06 -2.85
C ASP A 59 -5.06 -1.32 -4.33
N ILE A 60 -4.55 -2.51 -4.64
CA ILE A 60 -4.04 -2.88 -5.96
C ILE A 60 -5.17 -2.91 -7.00
N LYS A 61 -6.40 -3.26 -6.60
CA LYS A 61 -7.53 -3.36 -7.53
C LYS A 61 -8.13 -1.99 -7.83
N SER A 62 -8.43 -1.19 -6.81
CA SER A 62 -9.06 0.12 -6.97
C SER A 62 -8.08 1.27 -7.21
N ARG A 63 -6.77 1.03 -6.97
CA ARG A 63 -5.70 2.06 -7.00
C ARG A 63 -5.98 3.22 -6.05
N GLN A 64 -6.74 2.98 -4.99
CA GLN A 64 -7.03 3.98 -3.99
C GLN A 64 -6.01 3.94 -2.87
N ILE A 65 -5.53 5.12 -2.48
CA ILE A 65 -4.71 5.30 -1.30
C ILE A 65 -5.59 5.05 -0.08
N LEU A 66 -5.14 4.11 0.75
CA LEU A 66 -5.79 3.72 2.00
C LEU A 66 -5.24 4.50 3.19
N GLY A 67 -4.03 5.05 3.06
CA GLY A 67 -3.40 5.88 4.08
C GLY A 67 -1.89 6.01 3.88
N LYS A 68 -1.24 6.80 4.73
CA LYS A 68 0.22 6.86 4.77
C LYS A 68 0.79 5.54 5.29
N SER A 69 1.81 5.05 4.63
CA SER A 69 2.63 3.96 5.11
C SER A 69 3.64 4.55 6.09
N PRO A 70 3.80 4.01 7.31
CA PRO A 70 4.88 4.44 8.19
C PRO A 70 6.19 4.23 7.42
N ALA A 71 7.01 5.28 7.34
CA ALA A 71 8.38 5.11 6.91
C ALA A 71 9.04 4.22 7.96
N THR A 72 9.12 2.91 7.70
CA THR A 72 9.89 2.00 8.52
C THR A 72 11.35 2.41 8.34
N ASN A 73 11.83 3.28 9.23
CA ASN A 73 13.25 3.50 9.42
C ASN A 73 13.79 2.17 9.94
N TRP A 74 14.25 1.31 9.03
CA TRP A 74 15.00 0.12 9.38
C TRP A 74 16.26 0.59 10.10
N THR A 75 16.24 0.53 11.43
CA THR A 75 17.46 0.66 12.22
C THR A 75 18.05 -0.74 12.23
N ASP A 76 19.12 -0.94 11.48
CA ASP A 76 19.88 -2.19 11.51
C ASP A 76 20.34 -2.40 12.95
N ILE A 77 19.84 -3.45 13.62
CA ILE A 77 20.36 -3.86 14.92
C ILE A 77 21.54 -4.76 14.59
N TYR A 78 22.76 -4.23 14.76
CA TYR A 78 23.97 -5.04 14.74
C TYR A 78 23.86 -6.03 15.91
N VAL A 79 23.63 -7.31 15.61
CA VAL A 79 23.70 -8.41 16.59
C VAL A 79 25.08 -9.06 16.51
#